data_AF-A0AA90H396-F1
#
_entry.id   AF-A0AA90H396-F1
#
_cell.length_a   1.000
_cell.length_b   1.000
_cell.length_c   1.000
_cell.angle_alpha   90.00
_cell.angle_beta   90.00
_cell.angle_gamma   90.00
#
_symmetry.space_group_name_H-M   'P 1'
#
loop_
_entity.id
_entity.type
_entity.pdbx_description
1 polymer ?
#
loop_
_entity_poly.entity_id
_entity_poly.type
_entity_poly.pdbx_seq_one_letter_code
_entity_poly.pdbx_strand_id
1 'polypeptide(L)' 'MAHEQAQQRQQHSNGTAHRTTTVERGPFALARCSCGWTGPARRARARARQDAAGHCGTA' A
#
# COMPACT_ATOMS: atom_id res chain seq x y z
N MET A 1 -16.75 14.28 -8.65
CA MET A 1 -15.33 14.60 -8.93
C MET A 1 -14.55 15.18 -7.73
N ALA A 2 -15.13 15.29 -6.52
CA ALA A 2 -14.45 15.84 -5.32
C ALA A 2 -14.15 14.79 -4.22
N HIS A 3 -14.66 13.57 -4.37
CA HIS A 3 -14.60 12.48 -3.38
C HIS A 3 -13.24 11.74 -3.36
N GLU A 4 -12.53 11.72 -4.49
CA GLU A 4 -11.24 10.99 -4.64
C GLU A 4 -10.09 11.68 -3.89
N GLN A 5 -10.12 13.02 -3.79
CA GLN A 5 -9.05 13.81 -3.18
C GLN A 5 -9.08 13.76 -1.63
N ALA A 6 -10.25 13.55 -1.03
CA ALA A 6 -10.40 13.41 0.43
C ALA A 6 -9.80 12.09 0.96
N GLN A 7 -9.67 11.07 0.11
CA GLN A 7 -9.03 9.80 0.47
C GLN A 7 -7.50 9.89 0.50
N GLN A 8 -6.92 10.89 -0.17
CA GLN A 8 -5.47 11.08 -0.26
C GLN A 8 -4.89 11.76 0.99
N ARG A 9 -5.63 12.69 1.62
CA ARG A 9 -5.16 13.40 2.84
C ARG A 9 -5.15 12.55 4.11
N GLN A 10 -5.92 11.46 4.17
CA GLN A 10 -6.02 10.59 5.36
C GLN A 10 -4.85 9.59 5.47
N GLN A 11 -3.88 9.64 4.55
CA GLN A 11 -2.73 8.73 4.51
C GLN A 11 -1.51 9.30 5.25
N HIS A 12 -1.59 10.52 5.81
CA HIS A 12 -0.41 11.30 6.21
C HIS A 12 -0.10 11.32 7.73
N SER A 13 -0.71 10.48 8.55
CA SER A 13 -0.45 10.51 9.99
C SER A 13 -0.39 9.12 10.59
N ASN A 14 0.80 8.51 10.62
CA ASN A 14 1.29 7.83 11.83
C ASN A 14 2.80 7.55 11.76
N GLY A 15 3.59 8.28 12.54
CA GLY A 15 5.05 8.30 12.52
C GLY A 15 5.76 7.12 13.18
N THR A 16 5.15 5.94 13.27
CA THR A 16 5.81 4.73 13.82
C THR A 16 5.20 3.41 13.31
N ALA A 17 3.94 3.40 12.87
CA ALA A 17 3.29 2.19 12.37
C ALA A 17 3.58 1.97 10.87
N HIS A 18 4.18 0.82 10.52
CA HIS A 18 4.30 0.35 9.15
C HIS A 18 2.91 0.11 8.56
N ARG A 19 2.38 1.10 7.83
CA ARG A 19 1.09 1.01 7.16
C ARG A 19 1.30 0.54 5.74
N THR A 20 0.91 -0.70 5.46
CA THR A 20 0.92 -1.22 4.10
C THR A 20 -0.40 -0.94 3.41
N THR A 21 -0.31 -0.57 2.15
CA THR A 21 -1.42 -0.26 1.25
C THR A 21 -1.19 -0.98 -0.07
N THR A 22 -2.27 -1.29 -0.79
CA THR A 22 -2.17 -1.88 -2.13
C THR A 22 -2.55 -0.81 -3.15
N VAL A 23 -1.68 -0.58 -4.14
CA VAL A 23 -1.90 0.36 -5.22
C VAL A 23 -2.02 -0.39 -6.55
N GLU A 24 -2.91 0.07 -7.41
CA GLU A 24 -3.16 -0.54 -8.72
C GLU A 24 -2.63 0.36 -9.83
N ARG A 25 -1.84 -0.22 -10.74
CA ARG A 25 -1.25 0.44 -11.90
C ARG A 25 -1.62 -0.36 -13.14
N GLY A 26 -2.80 -0.08 -13.69
CA GLY A 26 -3.38 -0.81 -14.82
C GLY A 26 -3.64 -2.28 -14.45
N PRO A 27 -3.09 -3.27 -15.18
CA PRO A 27 -3.33 -4.69 -14.90
C PRO A 27 -2.50 -5.26 -13.74
N PHE A 28 -1.73 -4.42 -13.03
CA PHE A 28 -0.86 -4.82 -11.93
C PHE A 28 -1.27 -4.17 -10.61
N ALA A 29 -1.21 -4.94 -9.53
CA ALA A 29 -1.32 -4.51 -8.14
C ALA A 29 0.03 -4.64 -7.44
N LEU A 30 0.36 -3.65 -6.63
CA LEU A 30 1.63 -3.52 -5.89
C LEU A 30 1.33 -3.24 -4.43
N ALA A 31 2.10 -3.82 -3.52
CA ALA A 31 2.09 -3.38 -2.12
C ALA A 31 3.02 -2.17 -1.95
N ARG A 32 2.63 -1.19 -1.13
CA ARG A 32 3.50 -0.09 -0.71
C ARG A 32 3.33 0.15 0.78
N CYS A 33 4.45 0.31 1.47
CA CYS A 33 4.47 0.69 2.88
C CYS A 33 4.80 2.17 3.03
N SER A 34 4.26 2.80 4.08
CA SER A 34 4.64 4.15 4.49
C SER A 34 6.13 4.29 4.83
N CYS A 35 6.85 3.19 5.12
CA CYS A 35 8.30 3.21 5.34
C CYS A 35 9.15 3.37 4.06
N GLY A 36 8.51 3.41 2.89
CA GLY A 36 9.20 3.49 1.59
C GLY A 36 9.37 2.15 0.87
N TRP A 37 9.08 1.02 1.54
CA TRP A 37 9.09 -0.29 0.90
C TRP A 37 8.00 -0.41 -0.18
N THR A 38 8.35 -1.01 -1.31
CA THR A 38 7.41 -1.34 -2.39
C THR A 38 7.58 -2.81 -2.76
N GLY A 39 6.47 -3.54 -2.71
CA GLY A 39 6.42 -4.94 -3.08
C GLY A 39 6.42 -5.17 -4.59
N PRO A 40 6.58 -6.43 -5.02
CA PRO A 40 6.62 -6.82 -6.43
C PRO A 40 5.29 -6.61 -7.15
N ALA A 41 5.35 -6.42 -8.49
CA ALA A 41 4.17 -6.31 -9.34
C ALA A 41 3.43 -7.64 -9.45
N ARG A 42 2.19 -7.70 -8.96
CA ARG A 42 1.32 -8.90 -9.02
C ARG A 42 0.08 -8.60 -9.85
N ARG A 43 -0.33 -9.52 -10.74
CA ARG A 43 -1.65 -9.39 -11.41
C ARG A 43 -2.81 -9.61 -10.42
N ALA A 44 -2.63 -10.53 -9.48
CA ALA A 44 -3.64 -10.84 -8.48
C ALA A 44 -3.58 -9.86 -7.30
N ARG A 45 -4.64 -9.07 -7.12
CA ARG A 45 -4.79 -8.15 -5.98
C ARG A 45 -4.63 -8.86 -4.63
N ALA A 46 -5.22 -10.05 -4.50
CA ALA A 46 -5.10 -10.86 -3.29
C ALA A 46 -3.65 -11.21 -2.97
N ARG A 47 -2.82 -11.46 -4.00
CA ARG A 47 -1.40 -11.75 -3.79
C ARG A 47 -0.63 -10.51 -3.36
N ALA A 48 -0.89 -9.35 -3.96
CA ALA A 48 -0.29 -8.10 -3.51
C ALA A 48 -0.69 -7.75 -2.06
N ARG A 49 -1.93 -8.08 -1.63
CA ARG A 49 -2.36 -7.93 -0.23
C ARG A 49 -1.63 -8.88 0.72
N GLN A 50 -1.38 -10.12 0.31
CA GLN A 50 -0.56 -11.06 1.09
C GLN A 50 0.87 -10.54 1.24
N ASP A 51 1.46 -10.03 0.16
CA ASP A 51 2.80 -9.41 0.20
C ASP A 51 2.82 -8.20 1.17
N ALA A 52 1.76 -7.39 1.18
CA ALA A 52 1.57 -6.26 2.11
C ALA A 52 1.39 -6.71 3.58
N ALA A 53 0.67 -7.81 3.82
CA ALA A 53 0.43 -8.36 5.15
C ALA A 53 1.68 -9.04 5.73
N GLY A 54 2.49 -9.67 4.87
CA GLY A 54 3.77 -10.27 5.25
C GLY A 54 4.87 -9.24 5.55
N HIS A 55 4.69 -7.99 5.13
CA HIS A 55 5.57 -6.89 5.52
C HIS A 55 5.20 -6.42 6.94
N CYS A 56 5.54 -7.23 7.93
CA CYS A 56 5.81 -6.73 9.26
C CYS A 56 7.14 -5.98 9.16
N GLY A 57 7.15 -4.66 9.37
CA GLY A 57 8.40 -3.94 9.42
C GLY A 57 9.32 -4.59 10.44
N THR A 58 10.28 -5.36 9.95
CA THR A 58 11.37 -5.88 10.77
C THR A 58 12.12 -4.64 11.21
N ALA A 59 11.93 -4.27 12.48
CA ALA A 59 12.60 -3.17 13.16
C ALA A 59 14.12 -3.26 13.00
#